data_AF-A0AA97PPT8-F1
#
_entry.id   AF-A0AA97PPT8-F1
#
_cell.length_a   1.000
_cell.length_b   1.000
_cell.length_c   1.000
_cell.angle_alpha   90.00
_cell.angle_beta   90.00
_cell.angle_gamma   90.00
#
_symmetry.space_group_name_H-M   'P 1'
#
loop_
_entity.id
_entity.type
_entity.pdbx_description
1 polymer ?
#
loop_
_entity_poly.entity_id
_entity_poly.type
_entity_poly.pdbx_seq_one_letter_code
_entity_poly.pdbx_strand_id
1 'polypeptide(L)'
;MKSSLFYLTFGLVPAILAAPGKPGSSYDASGSRHRCGVVPFHGTSEVWMVPSKESGWILPKGGLDVQDGGDWETCVRREAREEGGFTLGPVEYLGTFGDIVWYKGTVTHKSDPTDPEVKARGPAKHFTISDARGYLTGYGKKKDAMLEALNAATRG
;
A
#
# COMPACT_ATOMS: atom_id res chain seq x y z
N MET A 1 -1.00 -64.32 -25.57
CA MET A 1 -1.48 -63.23 -24.70
C MET A 1 -0.27 -62.37 -24.33
N LYS A 2 -0.17 -61.14 -24.83
CA LYS A 2 0.91 -60.20 -24.50
C LYS A 2 0.29 -58.97 -23.87
N SER A 3 0.53 -58.80 -22.58
CA SER A 3 -0.06 -57.74 -21.75
C SER A 3 0.57 -56.38 -22.05
N SER A 4 -0.29 -55.36 -22.16
CA SER A 4 0.06 -53.94 -22.19
C SER A 4 0.75 -53.49 -20.91
N LEU A 5 1.80 -52.68 -21.06
CA LEU A 5 2.36 -51.88 -19.97
C LEU A 5 2.00 -50.41 -20.24
N PHE A 6 1.01 -49.89 -19.49
CA PHE A 6 0.71 -48.46 -19.45
C PHE A 6 1.71 -47.80 -18.48
N TYR A 7 2.58 -46.95 -19.01
CA TYR A 7 3.39 -46.05 -18.18
C TYR A 7 2.55 -44.83 -17.78
N LEU A 8 2.11 -44.78 -16.53
CA LEU A 8 1.61 -43.57 -15.88
C LEU A 8 2.80 -42.71 -15.49
N THR A 9 3.13 -41.71 -16.31
CA THR A 9 4.06 -40.65 -15.92
C THR A 9 3.31 -39.70 -14.98
N PHE A 10 3.54 -39.84 -13.67
CA PHE A 10 3.20 -38.80 -12.70
C PHE A 10 4.09 -37.59 -12.97
N GLY A 11 3.55 -36.58 -13.65
CA GLY A 11 4.18 -35.27 -13.79
C GLY A 11 4.24 -34.61 -12.42
N LEU A 12 5.42 -34.64 -11.79
CA LEU A 12 5.75 -33.78 -10.66
C LEU A 12 5.73 -32.34 -11.16
N VAL A 13 4.63 -31.62 -10.91
CA VAL A 13 4.60 -30.17 -11.05
C VAL A 13 5.52 -29.62 -9.97
N PRO A 14 6.60 -28.91 -10.31
CA PRO A 14 7.45 -28.29 -9.31
C PRO A 14 6.62 -27.27 -8.53
N ALA A 15 6.44 -27.52 -7.24
CA ALA A 15 5.91 -26.53 -6.32
C ALA A 15 6.89 -25.35 -6.31
N ILE A 16 6.47 -24.23 -6.91
CA ILE A 16 7.20 -22.96 -6.80
C ILE A 16 7.10 -22.57 -5.33
N LEU A 17 8.16 -22.83 -4.56
CA LEU A 17 8.32 -22.27 -3.22
C LEU A 17 8.42 -20.75 -3.39
N ALA A 18 7.29 -20.06 -3.21
CA ALA A 18 7.28 -18.63 -2.98
C ALA A 18 8.25 -18.35 -1.82
N ALA A 19 9.24 -17.49 -2.05
CA ALA A 19 10.16 -17.08 -1.00
C ALA A 19 9.34 -16.63 0.22
N PRO A 20 9.66 -17.08 1.45
CA PRO A 20 8.91 -16.66 2.62
C PRO A 20 9.03 -15.14 2.72
N GLY A 21 7.91 -14.44 2.62
CA GLY A 21 7.90 -12.98 2.71
C GLY A 21 8.30 -12.49 4.11
N LYS A 22 8.38 -11.15 4.28
CA LYS A 22 8.76 -10.54 5.57
C LYS A 22 7.94 -11.16 6.72
N PRO A 23 8.57 -11.63 7.82
CA PRO A 23 7.85 -12.13 8.99
C PRO A 23 6.74 -11.18 9.42
N GLY A 24 5.57 -11.73 9.78
CA GLY A 24 4.39 -10.94 10.13
C GLY A 24 3.52 -10.51 8.94
N SER A 25 3.98 -10.65 7.69
CA SER A 25 3.15 -10.28 6.52
C SER A 25 1.90 -11.13 6.40
N SER A 26 0.75 -10.47 6.22
CA SER A 26 -0.54 -11.12 5.94
C SER A 26 -0.80 -11.28 4.44
N TYR A 27 -1.39 -12.41 4.03
CA TYR A 27 -1.67 -12.75 2.63
C TYR A 27 -3.08 -13.30 2.46
N ASP A 28 -3.69 -13.05 1.30
CA ASP A 28 -4.96 -13.63 0.90
C ASP A 28 -4.78 -15.08 0.38
N ALA A 29 -5.90 -15.73 0.05
CA ALA A 29 -5.91 -17.10 -0.47
C ALA A 29 -5.19 -17.28 -1.81
N SER A 30 -4.95 -16.19 -2.56
CA SER A 30 -4.18 -16.19 -3.81
C SER A 30 -2.66 -16.02 -3.58
N GLY A 31 -2.24 -15.79 -2.33
CA GLY A 31 -0.86 -15.46 -1.99
C GLY A 31 -0.52 -13.98 -2.19
N SER A 32 -1.50 -13.12 -2.43
CA SER A 32 -1.30 -11.67 -2.55
C SER A 32 -1.26 -11.03 -1.17
N ARG A 33 -0.33 -10.11 -0.94
CA ARG A 33 -0.15 -9.48 0.38
C ARG A 33 -1.31 -8.53 0.66
N HIS A 34 -1.93 -8.67 1.83
CA HIS A 34 -2.89 -7.70 2.34
C HIS A 34 -2.22 -6.35 2.58
N ARG A 35 -2.86 -5.25 2.15
CA ARG A 35 -2.26 -3.91 2.17
C ARG A 35 -3.22 -2.85 2.68
N CYS A 36 -2.63 -1.82 3.28
CA CYS A 36 -3.32 -0.62 3.69
C CYS A 36 -2.65 0.62 3.06
N GLY A 37 -3.43 1.69 2.93
CA GLY A 37 -2.96 2.97 2.41
C GLY A 37 -3.66 4.14 3.08
N VAL A 38 -3.04 5.31 3.00
CA VAL A 38 -3.59 6.53 3.59
C VAL A 38 -3.57 7.71 2.63
N VAL A 39 -4.61 8.54 2.71
CA VAL A 39 -4.64 9.91 2.17
C VAL A 39 -4.35 10.89 3.32
N PRO A 40 -3.08 11.31 3.52
CA PRO A 40 -2.68 12.15 4.65
C PRO A 40 -2.88 13.64 4.32
N PHE A 41 -3.90 14.27 4.89
CA PHE A 41 -4.20 15.67 4.62
C PHE A 41 -3.24 16.63 5.32
N HIS A 42 -2.87 17.71 4.61
CA HIS A 42 -2.30 18.93 5.15
C HIS A 42 -3.39 20.02 5.11
N GLY A 43 -4.14 20.18 6.20
CA GLY A 43 -5.33 21.03 6.19
C GLY A 43 -6.48 20.43 5.36
N THR A 44 -7.23 21.26 4.64
CA THR A 44 -8.46 20.84 3.92
C THR A 44 -8.28 20.67 2.42
N SER A 45 -7.28 21.33 1.83
CA SER A 45 -7.11 21.43 0.37
C SER A 45 -5.84 20.78 -0.17
N GLU A 46 -4.99 20.27 0.71
CA GLU A 46 -3.70 19.69 0.34
C GLU A 46 -3.51 18.32 0.99
N VAL A 47 -2.70 17.49 0.34
CA VAL A 47 -2.34 16.16 0.83
C VAL A 47 -0.83 15.98 0.77
N TRP A 48 -0.27 15.30 1.76
CA TRP A 48 1.10 14.84 1.71
C TRP A 48 1.25 13.66 0.75
N MET A 49 2.34 13.64 0.00
CA MET A 49 2.75 12.55 -0.86
C MET A 49 4.23 12.24 -0.60
N VAL A 50 4.61 10.99 -0.86
CA VAL A 50 5.98 10.49 -0.69
C VAL A 50 6.61 10.21 -2.06
N PRO A 51 7.95 10.32 -2.20
CA PRO A 51 8.62 9.93 -3.42
C PRO A 51 8.41 8.44 -3.75
N SER A 52 8.03 8.16 -4.98
CA SER A 52 7.92 6.78 -5.49
C SER A 52 9.30 6.16 -5.69
N LYS A 53 9.38 4.83 -5.64
CA LYS A 53 10.60 4.08 -6.00
C LYS A 53 10.98 4.22 -7.48
N GLU A 54 9.99 4.33 -8.36
CA GLU A 54 10.23 4.41 -9.81
C GLU A 54 10.41 5.86 -10.26
N SER A 55 9.37 6.67 -10.10
CA SER A 55 9.41 8.12 -10.33
C SER A 55 8.12 8.80 -9.84
N GLY A 56 8.21 10.10 -9.57
CA GLY A 56 7.08 10.93 -9.18
C GLY A 56 6.61 10.71 -7.74
N TRP A 57 5.36 11.08 -7.49
CA TRP A 57 4.76 11.10 -6.15
C TRP A 57 3.66 10.06 -6.02
N ILE A 58 3.56 9.45 -4.84
CA ILE A 58 2.54 8.48 -4.47
C ILE A 58 1.99 8.76 -3.08
N LEU A 59 0.84 8.15 -2.78
CA LEU A 59 0.30 8.10 -1.43
C LEU A 59 1.00 7.00 -0.61
N PRO A 60 1.18 7.19 0.71
CA PRO A 60 1.77 6.16 1.57
C PRO A 60 0.93 4.89 1.62
N LYS A 61 1.57 3.74 1.51
CA LYS A 61 0.93 2.42 1.61
C LYS A 61 1.93 1.28 1.77
N GLY A 62 1.59 0.33 2.62
CA GLY A 62 2.35 -0.91 2.74
C GLY A 62 1.48 -2.07 3.18
N GLY A 63 2.12 -3.09 3.73
CA GLY A 63 1.48 -4.38 3.97
C GLY A 63 0.97 -4.52 5.39
N LEU A 64 -0.16 -5.19 5.55
CA LEU A 64 -0.67 -5.59 6.87
C LEU A 64 0.35 -6.50 7.55
N ASP A 65 0.63 -6.20 8.82
CA ASP A 65 1.52 -6.95 9.68
C ASP A 65 0.72 -7.49 10.87
N VAL A 66 0.67 -8.83 11.01
CA VAL A 66 -0.09 -9.50 12.07
C VAL A 66 0.59 -9.38 13.43
N GLN A 67 1.89 -9.08 13.46
CA GLN A 67 2.63 -8.87 14.70
C GLN A 67 2.37 -7.46 15.28
N ASP A 68 1.98 -6.53 14.42
CA ASP A 68 1.58 -5.16 14.80
C ASP A 68 0.05 -5.07 15.03
N GLY A 69 -0.55 -6.07 15.67
CA GLY A 69 -1.98 -6.09 16.00
C GLY A 69 -2.89 -6.63 14.89
N GLY A 70 -2.44 -6.64 13.62
CA GLY A 70 -3.16 -7.27 12.52
C GLY A 70 -4.45 -6.57 12.09
N ASP A 71 -4.68 -5.33 12.53
CA ASP A 71 -5.81 -4.50 12.13
C ASP A 71 -5.42 -3.38 11.15
N TRP A 72 -6.41 -2.90 10.40
CA TRP A 72 -6.20 -1.93 9.32
C TRP A 72 -5.84 -0.54 9.82
N GLU A 73 -6.36 -0.11 10.97
CA GLU A 73 -6.04 1.22 11.51
C GLU A 73 -4.59 1.27 12.01
N THR A 74 -4.14 0.23 12.72
CA THR A 74 -2.75 0.09 13.15
C THR A 74 -1.82 0.02 11.94
N CYS A 75 -2.18 -0.74 10.90
CA CYS A 75 -1.45 -0.76 9.63
C CYS A 75 -1.30 0.65 9.04
N VAL A 76 -2.40 1.38 8.86
CA VAL A 76 -2.40 2.73 8.27
C VAL A 76 -1.51 3.69 9.06
N ARG A 77 -1.62 3.68 10.40
CA ARG A 77 -0.84 4.56 11.27
C ARG A 77 0.65 4.20 11.23
N ARG A 78 1.00 2.92 11.12
CA ARG A 78 2.39 2.49 10.92
C ARG A 78 2.93 2.95 9.58
N GLU A 79 2.23 2.68 8.48
CA GLU A 79 2.70 3.04 7.13
C GLU A 79 2.82 4.56 6.96
N ALA A 80 1.90 5.34 7.55
CA ALA A 80 1.99 6.80 7.56
C ALA A 80 3.28 7.31 8.23
N ARG A 81 3.69 6.68 9.33
CA ARG A 81 4.94 6.99 10.04
C ARG A 81 6.17 6.49 9.27
N GLU A 82 6.12 5.25 8.79
CA GLU A 82 7.24 4.60 8.12
C GLU A 82 7.61 5.27 6.81
N GLU A 83 6.63 5.50 5.93
CA GLU A 83 6.89 6.08 4.62
C GLU A 83 6.87 7.62 4.66
N GLY A 84 6.00 8.20 5.49
CA GLY A 84 5.74 9.64 5.49
C GLY A 84 6.37 10.42 6.62
N GLY A 85 6.71 9.76 7.73
CA GLY A 85 6.98 10.44 9.00
C GLY A 85 5.75 11.19 9.51
N PHE A 86 4.54 10.68 9.29
CA PHE A 86 3.30 11.34 9.67
C PHE A 86 2.72 10.75 10.96
N THR A 87 2.41 11.62 11.91
CA THR A 87 1.43 11.30 12.97
C THR A 87 0.07 11.79 12.49
N LEU A 88 -0.91 10.89 12.50
CA LEU A 88 -2.28 11.18 12.07
C LEU A 88 -3.17 11.43 13.28
N GLY A 89 -4.14 12.33 13.14
CA GLY A 89 -5.28 12.43 14.05
C GLY A 89 -6.22 11.21 13.94
N PRO A 90 -7.53 11.40 14.20
CA PRO A 90 -8.54 10.40 13.84
C PRO A 90 -8.46 10.05 12.35
N VAL A 91 -8.66 8.77 12.03
CA VAL A 91 -8.69 8.28 10.65
C VAL A 91 -10.09 7.82 10.28
N GLU A 92 -10.45 7.97 9.01
CA GLU A 92 -11.75 7.59 8.47
C GLU A 92 -11.56 6.61 7.31
N TYR A 93 -12.29 5.50 7.34
CA TYR A 93 -12.26 4.48 6.29
C TYR A 93 -12.87 5.02 4.99
N LEU A 94 -12.16 4.85 3.88
CA LEU A 94 -12.58 5.33 2.55
C LEU A 94 -13.17 4.22 1.68
N GLY A 95 -12.79 2.98 1.92
CA GLY A 95 -13.07 1.85 1.02
C GLY A 95 -11.85 0.99 0.74
N THR A 96 -12.08 -0.04 -0.06
CA THR A 96 -11.01 -0.87 -0.65
C THR A 96 -10.94 -0.55 -2.13
N PHE A 97 -9.77 -0.09 -2.59
CA PHE A 97 -9.51 0.25 -4.00
C PHE A 97 -8.33 -0.57 -4.49
N GLY A 98 -8.53 -1.32 -5.58
CA GLY A 98 -7.63 -2.42 -5.92
C GLY A 98 -7.62 -3.50 -4.83
N ASP A 99 -6.44 -3.86 -4.35
CA ASP A 99 -6.19 -4.81 -3.25
C ASP A 99 -5.81 -4.11 -1.93
N ILE A 100 -6.10 -2.82 -1.80
CA ILE A 100 -5.61 -1.97 -0.70
C ILE A 100 -6.81 -1.38 0.06
N VAL A 101 -6.79 -1.51 1.38
CA VAL A 101 -7.72 -0.86 2.32
C VAL A 101 -7.25 0.57 2.58
N TRP A 102 -8.09 1.56 2.29
CA TRP A 102 -7.73 2.98 2.36
C TRP A 102 -8.44 3.73 3.48
N TYR A 103 -7.69 4.63 4.11
CA TYR A 103 -8.20 5.59 5.07
C TYR A 103 -7.76 7.02 4.70
N LYS A 104 -8.45 8.04 5.20
CA LYS A 104 -7.94 9.42 5.26
C LYS A 104 -7.66 9.82 6.70
N GLY A 105 -6.78 10.79 6.88
CA GLY A 105 -6.57 11.44 8.17
C GLY A 105 -5.76 12.71 8.02
N THR A 106 -5.95 13.66 8.94
CA THR A 106 -5.14 14.89 8.98
C THR A 106 -3.83 14.62 9.68
N VAL A 107 -2.72 15.06 9.08
CA VAL A 107 -1.39 15.01 9.70
C VAL A 107 -1.32 16.04 10.82
N THR A 108 -1.17 15.59 12.05
CA THR A 108 -1.04 16.45 13.25
C THR A 108 0.41 16.76 13.57
N HIS A 109 1.34 15.90 13.15
CA HIS A 109 2.77 16.10 13.30
C HIS A 109 3.56 15.46 12.15
N LYS A 110 4.65 16.12 11.75
CA LYS A 110 5.56 15.69 10.68
C LYS A 110 6.97 15.52 11.24
N SER A 111 7.53 14.32 11.09
CA SER A 111 8.93 13.95 11.36
C SER A 111 9.58 13.38 10.10
N ASP A 112 10.80 12.86 10.21
CA ASP A 112 11.38 12.04 9.14
C ASP A 112 10.65 10.70 8.98
N PRO A 113 10.60 10.12 7.76
CA PRO A 113 10.24 8.73 7.54
C PRO A 113 11.13 7.80 8.39
N THR A 114 10.54 6.78 9.00
CA THR A 114 11.30 5.78 9.76
C THR A 114 11.80 4.63 8.90
N ASP A 115 11.24 4.43 7.70
CA ASP A 115 11.77 3.48 6.72
C ASP A 115 13.04 4.07 6.05
N PRO A 116 14.21 3.40 6.16
CA PRO A 116 15.46 3.90 5.58
C PRO A 116 15.44 4.00 4.06
N GLU A 117 14.76 3.10 3.35
CA GLU A 117 14.65 3.15 1.89
C GLU A 117 13.82 4.35 1.46
N VAL A 118 12.74 4.65 2.18
CA VAL A 118 11.92 5.82 1.87
C VAL A 118 12.67 7.11 2.22
N LYS A 119 13.36 7.14 3.36
CA LYS A 119 14.22 8.26 3.76
C LYS A 119 15.29 8.56 2.70
N ALA A 120 15.88 7.54 2.08
CA ALA A 120 16.87 7.69 1.03
C ALA A 120 16.30 8.27 -0.29
N ARG A 121 15.00 8.10 -0.56
CA ARG A 121 14.33 8.65 -1.77
C ARG A 121 14.03 10.15 -1.65
N GLY A 122 14.08 10.71 -0.45
CA GLY A 122 13.88 12.13 -0.19
C GLY A 122 12.63 12.44 0.62
N PRO A 123 12.42 13.72 0.96
CA PRO A 123 11.36 14.12 1.86
C PRO A 123 9.97 14.06 1.19
N ALA A 124 8.96 13.75 1.98
CA ALA A 124 7.57 13.96 1.62
C ALA A 124 7.28 15.44 1.35
N LYS A 125 6.33 15.72 0.45
CA LYS A 125 5.84 17.07 0.14
C LYS A 125 4.32 17.09 0.13
N HIS A 126 3.72 18.22 0.48
CA HIS A 126 2.30 18.40 0.26
C HIS A 126 2.03 19.06 -1.09
N PHE A 127 0.87 18.73 -1.64
CA PHE A 127 0.39 19.20 -2.92
C PHE A 127 -1.07 19.54 -2.80
N THR A 128 -1.54 20.49 -3.62
CA THR A 128 -2.97 20.69 -3.80
C THR A 128 -3.63 19.38 -4.26
N ILE A 129 -4.90 19.18 -3.93
CA ILE A 129 -5.65 18.01 -4.40
C ILE A 129 -5.58 17.87 -5.93
N SER A 130 -5.59 18.99 -6.66
CA SER A 130 -5.48 19.01 -8.12
C SER A 130 -4.12 18.47 -8.59
N ASP A 131 -3.02 18.95 -8.01
CA ASP A 131 -1.68 18.50 -8.37
C ASP A 131 -1.46 17.04 -8.00
N ALA A 132 -1.96 16.63 -6.82
CA ALA A 132 -1.92 15.24 -6.38
C ALA A 132 -2.64 14.31 -7.36
N ARG A 133 -3.83 14.69 -7.86
CA ARG A 133 -4.50 13.94 -8.94
C ARG A 133 -3.65 13.87 -10.20
N GLY A 134 -2.99 14.96 -10.57
CA GLY A 134 -2.06 15.00 -11.70
C GLY A 134 -0.92 13.98 -11.59
N TYR A 135 -0.32 13.83 -10.40
CA TYR A 135 0.74 12.83 -10.18
C TYR A 135 0.28 11.37 -10.17
N LEU A 136 -1.00 11.13 -9.91
CA LEU A 136 -1.58 9.79 -9.84
C LEU A 136 -2.21 9.34 -11.16
N THR A 137 -2.58 10.26 -12.05
CA THR A 137 -3.27 9.95 -13.31
C THR A 137 -2.32 9.39 -14.37
N GLY A 138 -2.73 8.31 -15.06
CA GLY A 138 -2.06 7.82 -16.28
C GLY A 138 -0.84 6.92 -16.06
N TYR A 139 -0.63 6.41 -14.84
CA TYR A 139 0.51 5.54 -14.50
C TYR A 139 0.11 4.07 -14.26
N GLY A 140 -1.11 3.68 -14.65
CA GLY A 140 -1.64 2.33 -14.57
C GLY A 140 -2.11 1.89 -13.18
N LYS A 141 -2.50 0.61 -13.08
CA LYS A 141 -3.30 0.03 -11.97
C LYS A 141 -2.85 0.45 -10.57
N LYS A 142 -1.54 0.56 -10.34
CA LYS A 142 -0.98 0.92 -9.02
C LYS A 142 -1.36 2.33 -8.58
N LYS A 143 -1.31 3.32 -9.48
CA LYS A 143 -1.70 4.70 -9.14
C LYS A 143 -3.20 4.93 -9.34
N ASP A 144 -3.88 4.10 -10.15
CA ASP A 144 -5.34 4.17 -10.30
C ASP A 144 -6.05 3.96 -8.95
N ALA A 145 -5.64 2.94 -8.18
CA ALA A 145 -6.19 2.72 -6.82
C ALA A 145 -5.93 3.90 -5.86
N MET A 146 -4.77 4.55 -5.98
CA MET A 146 -4.45 5.75 -5.19
C MET A 146 -5.30 6.95 -5.61
N LEU A 147 -5.56 7.09 -6.91
CA LEU A 147 -6.40 8.14 -7.46
C LEU A 147 -7.87 7.95 -7.02
N GLU A 148 -8.37 6.72 -7.02
CA GLU A 148 -9.68 6.37 -6.46
C GLU A 148 -9.77 6.73 -4.97
N ALA A 149 -8.75 6.39 -4.18
CA ALA A 149 -8.69 6.76 -2.77
C ALA A 149 -8.69 8.28 -2.55
N LEU A 150 -7.87 9.03 -3.30
CA LEU A 150 -7.84 10.48 -3.25
C LEU A 150 -9.19 11.09 -3.63
N ASN A 151 -9.84 10.54 -4.65
CA ASN A 151 -11.17 10.99 -5.08
C ASN A 151 -12.24 10.66 -4.03
N ALA A 152 -12.18 9.52 -3.36
CA ALA A 152 -13.09 9.19 -2.27
C ALA A 152 -12.88 10.12 -1.07
N ALA A 153 -11.63 10.41 -0.72
CA ALA A 153 -11.27 11.26 0.41
C ALA A 153 -11.69 12.73 0.27
N THR A 154 -11.95 13.17 -0.96
CA THR A 154 -12.24 14.57 -1.31
C THR A 154 -13.68 14.79 -1.75
N ARG A 155 -14.53 13.76 -1.68
CA ARG A 155 -15.98 13.90 -1.77
C ARG A 155 -16.47 14.37 -0.39
N GLY A 156 -16.89 15.63 -0.32
CA GLY A 156 -17.70 16.14 0.79
C GLY A 156 -19.14 15.71 0.62
#